data_AF-A0A7W1JJ63-F1
#
_entry.id   AF-A0A7W1JJ63-F1
#
_cell.length_a   1.000
_cell.length_b   1.000
_cell.length_c   1.000
_cell.angle_alpha   90.00
_cell.angle_beta   90.00
_cell.angle_gamma   90.00
#
_symmetry.space_group_name_H-M   'P 1'
#
loop_
_entity.id
_entity.type
_entity.pdbx_description
1 polymer ?
#
loop_
_entity_poly.entity_id
_entity_poly.type
_entity_poly.pdbx_seq_one_letter_code
_entity_poly.pdbx_strand_id
1 'polypeptide(L)'
;MADLHRVLDQDLQASASEVRIGLSRAGVTGVHKAIRLRYGTAEKLVSAAIDCTVDLDPGQKGVHMSRFPELFEEAIDEVVIEEAFLVEELADHIARHILERQHSLRAEVRIVASYPVE
;
A
#
# COMPACT_ATOMS: atom_id res chain seq x y z
N MET A 1 -16.79 -35.95 4.43
CA MET A 1 -17.38 -34.77 3.76
C MET A 1 -17.58 -33.58 4.70
N ALA A 2 -17.58 -33.73 6.03
CA ALA A 2 -17.70 -32.61 6.98
C ALA A 2 -16.41 -31.79 7.19
N ASP A 3 -15.22 -32.37 6.98
CA ASP A 3 -13.93 -31.66 7.21
C ASP A 3 -13.59 -30.60 6.17
N LEU A 4 -14.06 -30.75 4.92
CA LEU A 4 -13.72 -29.80 3.85
C LEU A 4 -14.39 -28.43 4.05
N HIS A 5 -15.58 -28.41 4.67
CA HIS A 5 -16.28 -27.16 5.00
C HIS A 5 -15.59 -26.35 6.09
N ARG A 6 -14.91 -27.01 7.06
CA ARG A 6 -14.22 -26.32 8.16
C ARG A 6 -13.00 -25.51 7.68
N VAL A 7 -12.36 -25.94 6.59
CA VAL A 7 -11.22 -25.23 5.97
C VAL A 7 -11.65 -23.94 5.28
N LEU A 8 -12.92 -23.85 4.83
CA LEU A 8 -13.42 -22.68 4.11
C LEU A 8 -13.89 -21.54 5.03
N ASP A 9 -14.27 -21.86 6.28
CA ASP A 9 -14.64 -20.84 7.30
C ASP A 9 -13.42 -20.30 8.07
N GLN A 10 -12.25 -20.90 7.91
CA GLN A 10 -11.05 -20.52 8.63
C GLN A 10 -10.24 -19.52 7.80
N ASP A 11 -10.03 -18.31 8.32
CA ASP A 11 -9.15 -17.32 7.70
C ASP A 11 -7.70 -17.83 7.74
N LEU A 12 -7.30 -18.50 6.65
CA LEU A 12 -5.97 -19.07 6.50
C LEU A 12 -4.88 -18.00 6.50
N GLN A 13 -5.20 -16.75 6.13
CA GLN A 13 -4.24 -15.65 6.11
C GLN A 13 -3.96 -15.15 7.53
N ALA A 14 -5.00 -15.08 8.37
CA ALA A 14 -4.90 -14.72 9.79
C ALA A 14 -4.40 -15.86 10.70
N SER A 15 -4.31 -17.09 10.19
CA SER A 15 -3.81 -18.24 10.94
C SER A 15 -2.28 -18.18 11.16
N ALA A 16 -1.82 -18.66 12.31
CA ALA A 16 -0.41 -18.69 12.64
C ALA A 16 0.40 -19.53 11.63
N SER A 17 1.51 -18.98 11.13
CA SER A 17 2.35 -19.67 10.14
C SER A 17 2.99 -20.95 10.70
N GLU A 18 2.83 -22.07 9.98
CA GLU A 18 3.54 -23.33 10.29
C GLU A 18 5.06 -23.19 10.06
N VAL A 19 5.46 -22.25 9.21
CA VAL A 19 6.86 -21.93 8.92
C VAL A 19 7.07 -20.43 9.12
N ARG A 20 7.80 -20.07 10.19
CA ARG A 20 8.02 -18.66 10.59
C ARG A 20 9.09 -17.96 9.75
N ILE A 21 8.84 -17.83 8.45
CA ILE A 21 9.63 -16.97 7.55
C ILE A 21 8.87 -15.66 7.37
N GLY A 22 9.48 -14.55 7.78
CA GLY A 22 8.94 -13.22 7.48
C GLY A 22 9.10 -12.92 5.99
N LEU A 23 8.01 -12.54 5.33
CA LEU A 23 8.09 -12.02 3.96
C LEU A 23 8.58 -10.58 4.03
N SER A 24 9.75 -10.32 3.47
CA SER A 24 10.37 -8.98 3.54
C SER A 24 9.66 -7.94 2.66
N ARG A 25 8.89 -8.38 1.67
CA ARG A 25 8.13 -7.51 0.77
C ARG A 25 6.85 -8.20 0.28
N ALA A 26 5.72 -7.82 0.84
CA ALA A 26 4.40 -8.14 0.31
C ALA A 26 3.62 -6.86 0.06
N GLY A 27 2.89 -6.80 -1.05
CA GLY A 27 2.06 -5.64 -1.35
C GLY A 27 1.66 -5.59 -2.82
N VAL A 28 1.49 -4.38 -3.34
CA VAL A 28 1.00 -4.12 -4.70
C VAL A 28 2.02 -3.32 -5.50
N THR A 29 2.02 -3.56 -6.82
CA THR A 29 2.88 -2.88 -7.78
C THR A 29 2.08 -2.50 -9.01
N GLY A 30 2.46 -1.42 -9.69
CA GLY A 30 1.83 -0.98 -10.93
C GLY A 30 0.47 -0.30 -10.73
N VAL A 31 0.25 0.32 -9.56
CA VAL A 31 -0.97 1.11 -9.34
C VAL A 31 -0.82 2.44 -10.08
N HIS A 32 -1.67 2.67 -11.08
CA HIS A 32 -1.66 3.90 -11.85
C HIS A 32 -2.70 4.89 -11.33
N LYS A 33 -2.27 6.09 -10.96
CA LYS A 33 -3.14 7.17 -10.47
C LYS A 33 -2.71 8.51 -11.07
N ALA A 34 -3.68 9.41 -11.24
CA ALA A 34 -3.40 10.80 -11.55
C ALA A 34 -3.25 11.56 -10.23
N ILE A 35 -2.08 12.14 -10.01
CA ILE A 35 -1.74 12.87 -8.78
C ILE A 35 -1.55 14.36 -9.10
N ARG A 36 -1.89 15.22 -8.15
CA ARG A 36 -1.71 16.67 -8.26
C ARG A 36 -0.41 17.03 -7.57
N LEU A 37 0.52 17.62 -8.32
CA LEU A 37 1.84 17.99 -7.81
C LEU A 37 2.03 19.49 -7.90
N ARG A 38 2.57 20.06 -6.82
CA ARG A 38 2.93 21.48 -6.75
C ARG A 38 4.40 21.66 -7.10
N TYR A 39 4.67 22.51 -8.10
CA TYR A 39 6.01 22.94 -8.46
C TYR A 39 6.06 24.47 -8.48
N GLY A 40 6.73 25.05 -7.48
CA GLY A 40 6.69 26.49 -7.25
C GLY A 40 5.27 26.95 -6.92
N THR A 41 4.72 27.86 -7.73
CA THR A 41 3.34 28.38 -7.58
C THR A 41 2.31 27.65 -8.43
N ALA A 42 2.71 26.67 -9.24
CA ALA A 42 1.81 25.97 -10.15
C ALA A 42 1.48 24.56 -9.65
N GLU A 43 0.21 24.19 -9.77
CA GLU A 43 -0.26 22.81 -9.58
C GLU A 43 -0.46 22.16 -10.95
N LYS A 44 0.06 20.94 -11.15
CA LYS A 44 -0.17 20.15 -12.36
C LYS A 44 -0.67 18.75 -12.00
N LEU A 45 -1.60 18.25 -12.80
CA LEU A 45 -2.04 16.86 -12.73
C LEU A 45 -1.09 16.02 -13.57
N VAL A 46 -0.46 15.00 -12.97
CA VAL A 46 0.45 14.09 -13.68
C VAL A 46 0.08 12.65 -13.44
N SER A 47 0.40 11.80 -14.41
CA SER A 47 0.27 10.34 -14.25
C SER A 47 1.45 9.81 -13.42
N ALA A 48 1.14 8.99 -12.43
CA ALA A 48 2.11 8.33 -11.58
C ALA A 48 1.85 6.82 -11.51
N ALA A 49 2.93 6.06 -11.48
CA ALA A 49 2.94 4.65 -11.10
C ALA A 49 3.43 4.54 -9.65
N ILE A 50 2.66 3.82 -8.83
CA ILE A 50 2.90 3.65 -7.40
C ILE A 50 3.08 2.16 -7.13
N ASP A 51 4.19 1.84 -6.48
CA ASP A 51 4.46 0.53 -5.89
C ASP A 51 4.56 0.69 -4.38
N CYS A 52 4.04 -0.28 -3.64
CA CYS A 52 4.25 -0.29 -2.20
C CYS A 52 4.22 -1.69 -1.62
N THR A 53 5.16 -1.90 -0.70
CA THR A 53 5.40 -3.18 -0.05
C THR A 53 5.62 -2.98 1.43
N VAL A 54 5.15 -3.94 2.23
CA VAL A 54 5.42 -4.03 3.66
C VAL A 54 6.20 -5.28 3.99
N ASP A 55 6.89 -5.25 5.12
CA ASP A 55 7.30 -6.48 5.77
C ASP A 55 6.12 -7.12 6.53
N LEU A 56 6.10 -8.44 6.53
CA LEU A 56 5.17 -9.22 7.34
C LEU A 56 5.85 -9.80 8.55
N ASP A 57 5.13 -9.75 9.67
CA ASP A 57 5.45 -10.54 10.84
C ASP A 57 5.58 -12.02 10.45
N PRO A 58 6.67 -12.71 10.80
CA PRO A 58 6.86 -14.14 10.59
C PRO A 58 5.75 -15.04 11.17
N GLY A 59 4.94 -14.52 12.11
CA GLY A 59 3.78 -15.18 12.68
C GLY A 59 2.55 -15.20 11.76
N GLN A 60 2.48 -14.33 10.75
CA GLN A 60 1.37 -14.25 9.80
C GLN A 60 1.68 -15.01 8.50
N LYS A 61 0.67 -15.68 7.93
CA LYS A 61 0.80 -16.40 6.64
C LYS A 61 0.65 -15.50 5.42
N GLY A 62 0.09 -14.30 5.57
CA GLY A 62 -0.04 -13.34 4.49
C GLY A 62 -0.80 -12.08 4.91
N VAL A 63 -0.64 -11.01 4.14
CA VAL A 63 -1.44 -9.78 4.28
C VAL A 63 -2.81 -10.00 3.64
N HIS A 64 -3.83 -9.30 4.14
CA HIS A 64 -5.16 -9.25 3.53
C HIS A 64 -5.10 -8.54 2.17
N MET A 65 -4.77 -9.30 1.13
CA MET A 65 -4.59 -8.79 -0.23
C MET A 65 -5.83 -8.12 -0.81
N SER A 66 -7.04 -8.51 -0.41
CA SER A 66 -8.28 -7.87 -0.86
C SER A 66 -8.44 -6.45 -0.31
N ARG A 67 -7.97 -6.20 0.91
CA ARG A 67 -8.02 -4.89 1.57
C ARG A 67 -6.82 -4.03 1.28
N PHE A 68 -5.80 -4.61 0.66
CA PHE A 68 -4.57 -3.90 0.34
C PHE A 68 -4.84 -2.77 -0.67
N PRO A 69 -5.51 -2.99 -1.82
CA PRO A 69 -5.87 -1.91 -2.75
C PRO A 69 -6.78 -0.85 -2.12
N GLU A 70 -7.73 -1.25 -1.27
CA GLU A 70 -8.65 -0.34 -0.58
C GLU A 70 -7.89 0.61 0.35
N LEU A 71 -6.88 0.11 1.09
CA LEU A 71 -5.98 0.92 1.90
C LEU A 71 -5.16 1.92 1.07
N PHE A 72 -4.78 1.58 -0.16
CA PHE A 72 -4.15 2.54 -1.07
C PHE A 72 -5.12 3.59 -1.55
N GLU A 73 -6.35 3.20 -1.91
CA GLU A 73 -7.34 4.18 -2.35
C GLU A 73 -7.69 5.14 -1.21
N GLU A 74 -7.89 4.65 0.02
CA GLU A 74 -8.08 5.49 1.20
C GLU A 74 -6.89 6.43 1.43
N ALA A 75 -5.66 5.91 1.50
CA ALA A 75 -4.47 6.72 1.74
C ALA A 75 -4.19 7.72 0.60
N ILE A 76 -4.53 7.38 -0.65
CA ILE A 76 -4.35 8.29 -1.79
C ILE A 76 -5.47 9.33 -1.82
N ASP A 77 -6.72 8.94 -1.57
CA ASP A 77 -7.87 9.86 -1.59
C ASP A 77 -7.77 10.86 -0.43
N GLU A 78 -7.39 10.43 0.78
CA GLU A 78 -7.12 11.31 1.92
C GLU A 78 -6.06 12.38 1.57
N VAL A 79 -5.00 12.00 0.86
CA VAL A 79 -3.90 12.92 0.52
C VAL A 79 -4.24 13.82 -0.68
N VAL A 80 -4.97 13.31 -1.68
CA VAL A 80 -5.35 14.07 -2.89
C VAL A 80 -6.42 15.12 -2.58
N ILE A 81 -7.22 14.91 -1.52
CA ILE A 81 -8.28 15.82 -1.11
C ILE A 81 -7.73 17.01 -0.31
N GLU A 82 -6.68 16.83 0.51
CA GLU A 82 -6.34 17.86 1.50
C GLU A 82 -5.33 18.93 1.06
N GLU A 83 -4.33 18.70 0.20
CA GLU A 83 -3.44 19.80 -0.23
C GLU A 83 -2.51 19.38 -1.39
N ALA A 84 -1.97 20.33 -2.16
CA ALA A 84 -1.05 20.04 -3.26
C ALA A 84 0.37 19.73 -2.72
N PHE A 85 0.61 18.44 -2.48
CA PHE A 85 1.84 17.93 -1.88
C PHE A 85 3.00 17.78 -2.88
N LEU A 86 4.22 17.78 -2.33
CA LEU A 86 5.40 17.24 -3.00
C LEU A 86 5.27 15.71 -3.11
N VAL A 87 5.90 15.07 -4.10
CA VAL A 87 5.81 13.59 -4.31
C VAL A 87 6.26 12.84 -3.06
N GLU A 88 7.24 13.39 -2.36
CA GLU A 88 7.84 12.84 -1.16
C GLU A 88 6.86 12.80 0.02
N GLU A 89 6.02 13.82 0.15
CA GLU A 89 5.00 13.89 1.22
C GLU A 89 3.90 12.86 0.98
N LEU A 90 3.47 12.69 -0.28
CA LEU A 90 2.53 11.63 -0.67
C LEU A 90 3.11 10.24 -0.36
N ALA A 91 4.39 10.01 -0.66
CA ALA A 91 5.04 8.74 -0.38
C ALA A 91 5.14 8.46 1.12
N ASP A 92 5.52 9.45 1.95
CA ASP A 92 5.57 9.30 3.41
C ASP A 92 4.19 9.03 4.00
N HIS A 93 3.16 9.73 3.52
CA HIS A 93 1.80 9.55 4.01
C HIS A 93 1.27 8.14 3.73
N ILE A 94 1.42 7.65 2.49
CA ILE A 94 1.04 6.27 2.13
C ILE A 94 1.80 5.27 3.01
N ALA A 95 3.11 5.47 3.23
CA ALA A 95 3.92 4.55 4.03
C ALA A 95 3.45 4.49 5.49
N ARG A 96 3.17 5.66 6.11
CA ARG A 96 2.67 5.75 7.49
C ARG A 96 1.30 5.11 7.66
N HIS A 97 0.38 5.43 6.75
CA HIS A 97 -0.99 4.90 6.80
C HIS A 97 -0.98 3.37 6.76
N ILE A 98 -0.09 2.79 5.93
CA ILE A 98 0.04 1.34 5.81
C ILE A 98 0.72 0.72 7.04
N LEU A 99 1.79 1.34 7.56
CA LEU A 99 2.46 0.88 8.79
C LEU A 99 1.48 0.79 9.97
N GLU A 100 0.64 1.81 10.14
CA GLU A 100 -0.36 1.87 11.22
C GLU A 100 -1.41 0.77 11.08
N ARG A 101 -1.90 0.52 9.86
CA ARG A 101 -2.97 -0.45 9.58
C ARG A 101 -2.51 -1.90 9.58
N GLN A 102 -1.27 -2.18 9.14
CA GLN A 102 -0.74 -3.54 9.02
C GLN A 102 0.09 -3.98 10.23
N HIS A 103 0.38 -3.07 11.17
CA HIS A 103 1.28 -3.32 12.31
C HIS A 103 2.65 -3.87 11.89
N SER A 104 3.11 -3.46 10.71
CA SER A 104 4.39 -3.84 10.10
C SER A 104 5.54 -3.03 10.70
N LEU A 105 6.77 -3.53 10.56
CA LEU A 105 7.98 -2.81 11.02
C LEU A 105 8.51 -1.86 9.94
N ARG A 106 8.23 -2.14 8.67
CA ARG A 106 8.69 -1.38 7.51
C ARG A 106 7.64 -1.40 6.40
N ALA A 107 7.36 -0.21 5.88
CA ALA A 107 6.71 -0.01 4.58
C ALA A 107 7.68 0.69 3.64
N GLU A 108 7.62 0.36 2.36
CA GLU A 108 8.36 1.00 1.29
C GLU A 108 7.36 1.44 0.22
N VAL A 109 7.39 2.71 -0.14
CA VAL A 109 6.55 3.30 -1.19
C VAL A 109 7.46 3.88 -2.26
N ARG A 110 7.18 3.54 -3.51
CA ARG A 110 7.87 4.08 -4.67
C ARG A 110 6.86 4.74 -5.58
N ILE A 111 7.09 6.01 -5.89
CA ILE A 111 6.28 6.79 -6.83
C ILE A 111 7.16 7.18 -8.01
N VAL A 112 6.71 6.84 -9.21
CA VAL A 112 7.35 7.25 -10.46
C VAL A 112 6.34 8.10 -11.23
N ALA A 113 6.62 9.40 -11.32
CA ALA A 113 5.77 10.35 -12.05
C ALA A 113 6.59 11.05 -13.14
N SER A 114 5.97 11.28 -14.29
CA SER A 114 6.58 12.00 -15.42
C SER A 114 6.03 13.41 -15.46
N TYR A 115 6.91 14.40 -15.30
CA TYR A 115 6.55 15.80 -15.45
C TYR A 115 6.69 16.23 -16.92
N PRO A 116 5.63 16.74 -17.56
CA PRO A 116 5.79 17.47 -18.80
C PRO A 116 6.44 18.82 -18.47
N VAL A 117 7.73 18.93 -18.79
CA VAL A 117 8.46 20.20 -18.80
C VAL A 117 8.14 20.88 -20.13
N GLU A 118 7.49 22.04 -20.07
CA GLU A 118 7.32 22.96 -21.22
C GLU A 118 8.41 24.03 -21.19
#